data_AF-A0A7X2H1S7-F1
#
_entry.id   AF-A0A7X2H1S7-F1
#
_cell.length_a   1.000
_cell.length_b   1.000
_cell.length_c   1.000
_cell.angle_alpha   90.00
_cell.angle_beta   90.00
_cell.angle_gamma   90.00
#
_symmetry.space_group_name_H-M   'P 1'
#
loop_
_entity.id
_entity.type
_entity.pdbx_description
1 polymer ?
#
loop_
_entity_poly.entity_id
_entity_poly.type
_entity_poly.pdbx_seq_one_letter_code
_entity_poly.pdbx_strand_id
1 'polypeptide(L)'
;METENKQKGTAKVFTFARPVTFEGNTVESLSIDFDQLIGEDILACDRQYRAESARQSGGEMIKEMNKAYQAYIVAKAAGVKVGLIRALPAKDFTKLTLQAQGFLLL
;
A
#
# COMPACT_ATOMS: atom_id res chain seq x y z
N MET A 1 19.36 16.48 -16.68
CA MET A 1 20.12 15.56 -15.82
C MET A 1 19.97 16.10 -14.40
N GLU A 2 18.95 15.66 -13.67
CA GLU A 2 18.70 16.18 -12.32
C GLU A 2 18.48 15.02 -11.35
N THR A 3 19.59 14.75 -10.65
CA THR A 3 19.71 14.36 -9.25
C THR A 3 18.99 13.09 -8.79
N GLU A 4 19.71 11.99 -9.00
CA GLU A 4 19.77 10.84 -8.10
C GLU A 4 20.24 11.33 -6.71
N ASN A 5 19.32 11.53 -5.76
CA ASN A 5 19.65 11.85 -4.37
C ASN A 5 19.56 10.57 -3.54
N LYS A 6 20.71 9.96 -3.25
CA LYS A 6 20.86 8.87 -2.28
C LYS A 6 20.42 9.33 -0.90
N GLN A 7 19.38 8.72 -0.35
CA GLN A 7 19.17 8.64 1.09
C GLN A 7 19.03 7.16 1.48
N LYS A 8 19.76 6.77 2.53
CA LYS A 8 19.80 5.42 3.12
C LYS A 8 18.37 4.90 3.35
N GLY A 9 17.83 4.13 2.41
CA GLY A 9 16.43 3.73 2.43
C GLY A 9 16.24 2.44 3.22
N THR A 10 15.40 2.46 4.24
CA THR A 10 14.71 1.27 4.75
C THR A 10 13.67 0.74 3.75
N ALA A 11 13.45 1.47 2.65
CA ALA A 11 12.74 1.04 1.44
C ALA A 11 13.08 -0.40 1.04
N LYS A 12 12.08 -1.27 1.13
CA LYS A 12 12.18 -2.69 0.78
C LYS A 12 11.58 -2.92 -0.59
N VAL A 13 12.39 -3.47 -1.50
CA VAL A 13 11.91 -3.91 -2.81
C VAL A 13 11.14 -5.23 -2.66
N PHE A 14 9.90 -5.23 -3.10
CA PHE A 14 9.04 -6.40 -3.17
C PHE A 14 8.83 -6.80 -4.64
N THR A 15 9.43 -7.91 -5.04
CA THR A 15 9.21 -8.50 -6.37
C THR A 15 7.99 -9.40 -6.34
N PHE A 16 7.10 -9.21 -7.31
CA PHE A 16 5.88 -10.00 -7.43
C PHE A 16 6.18 -11.43 -7.87
N ALA A 17 5.32 -12.36 -7.48
CA ALA A 17 5.42 -13.74 -7.94
C ALA A 17 5.12 -13.88 -9.44
N ARG A 18 4.31 -12.95 -9.99
CA ARG A 18 4.02 -12.83 -11.42
C ARG A 18 3.92 -11.36 -11.80
N PRO A 19 4.36 -10.97 -13.01
CA PRO A 19 4.15 -9.62 -13.52
C PRO A 19 2.66 -9.27 -13.55
N VAL A 20 2.33 -8.02 -13.20
CA VAL A 20 0.97 -7.51 -13.18
C VAL A 20 0.85 -6.39 -14.19
N THR A 21 -0.09 -6.50 -15.12
CA THR A 21 -0.42 -5.39 -16.02
C THR A 21 -1.46 -4.50 -15.37
N PHE A 22 -1.13 -3.22 -15.16
CA PHE A 22 -2.04 -2.22 -14.60
C PHE A 22 -1.93 -0.93 -15.40
N GLU A 23 -3.08 -0.39 -15.84
CA GLU A 23 -3.15 0.82 -16.68
C GLU A 23 -2.26 0.77 -17.94
N GLY A 24 -2.07 -0.44 -18.52
CA GLY A 24 -1.23 -0.65 -19.70
C GLY A 24 0.27 -0.81 -19.42
N ASN A 25 0.70 -0.70 -18.15
CA ASN A 25 2.09 -0.92 -17.75
C ASN A 25 2.26 -2.27 -17.06
N THR A 26 3.31 -3.00 -17.43
CA THR A 26 3.71 -4.22 -16.72
C THR A 26 4.57 -3.84 -15.53
N VAL A 27 4.12 -4.20 -14.34
CA VAL A 27 4.83 -3.98 -13.08
C VAL A 27 5.29 -5.33 -12.53
N GLU A 28 6.58 -5.46 -12.26
CA GLU A 28 7.19 -6.70 -11.75
C GLU A 28 7.61 -6.58 -10.28
N SER A 29 7.82 -5.36 -9.80
CA SER A 29 8.24 -5.08 -8.44
C SER A 29 7.75 -3.71 -7.97
N LEU A 30 7.71 -3.54 -6.65
CA LEU A 30 7.44 -2.26 -5.98
C LEU A 30 8.52 -2.00 -4.94
N SER A 31 8.94 -0.74 -4.82
CA SER A 31 9.71 -0.28 -3.67
C SER A 31 8.72 0.19 -2.61
N ILE A 32 8.82 -0.31 -1.38
CA ILE A 32 7.89 0.00 -0.30
C ILE A 32 8.68 0.57 0.87
N ASP A 33 8.39 1.81 1.23
CA ASP A 33 9.03 2.50 2.34
C ASP A 33 7.97 2.98 3.35
N PHE A 34 7.80 2.23 4.44
CA PHE A 34 6.85 2.58 5.51
C PHE A 34 7.41 3.68 6.42
N ASP A 35 8.73 3.84 6.52
CA ASP A 35 9.35 4.81 7.42
C ASP A 35 9.27 6.24 6.88
N GLN A 36 9.05 6.38 5.57
CA GLN A 36 8.75 7.67 4.94
C GLN A 36 7.33 8.16 5.20
N LEU A 37 6.42 7.30 5.70
CA LEU A 37 5.06 7.72 5.99
C LEU A 37 5.02 8.67 7.19
N ILE A 38 4.30 9.78 7.02
CA ILE A 38 3.98 10.69 8.12
C ILE A 38 2.53 10.55 8.55
N GLY A 39 2.17 11.10 9.72
CA GLY A 39 0.80 11.01 10.25
C GLY A 39 -0.27 11.52 9.27
N GLU A 40 0.01 12.57 8.50
CA GLU A 40 -0.92 13.08 7.49
C GLU A 40 -1.19 12.09 6.37
N ASP A 41 -0.20 11.24 6.02
CA ASP A 41 -0.40 10.20 5.02
C ASP A 41 -1.36 9.12 5.52
N ILE A 42 -1.25 8.73 6.79
CA ILE A 42 -2.16 7.79 7.45
C ILE A 42 -3.58 8.37 7.48
N LEU A 43 -3.73 9.65 7.88
CA LEU A 43 -5.02 10.33 7.90
C LEU A 43 -5.62 10.49 6.49
N ALA A 44 -4.79 10.73 5.48
CA ALA A 44 -5.22 10.79 4.09
C ALA A 44 -5.72 9.42 3.60
N CYS A 45 -5.01 8.34 3.92
CA CYS A 45 -5.46 6.97 3.64
C CYS A 45 -6.79 6.66 4.34
N ASP A 46 -6.98 7.13 5.58
CA ASP A 46 -8.25 6.96 6.29
C ASP A 46 -9.40 7.70 5.61
N ARG A 47 -9.19 8.95 5.22
CA ARG A 47 -10.21 9.72 4.48
C ARG A 47 -10.57 9.05 3.15
N GLN A 48 -9.59 8.55 2.42
CA GLN A 48 -9.82 7.82 1.16
C GLN A 48 -10.58 6.51 1.39
N TYR A 49 -10.15 5.71 2.38
CA TYR A 49 -10.81 4.48 2.76
C TYR A 49 -12.27 4.74 3.18
N ARG A 50 -12.52 5.74 4.05
CA ARG A 50 -13.87 6.11 4.50
C ARG A 50 -14.76 6.62 3.38
N ALA A 51 -14.22 7.38 2.43
CA ALA A 51 -14.98 7.83 1.27
C ALA A 51 -15.44 6.64 0.38
N GLU A 52 -14.63 5.59 0.30
CA GLU A 52 -14.97 4.38 -0.43
C GLU A 52 -15.88 3.43 0.40
N SER A 53 -15.58 3.26 1.69
CA SER A 53 -16.30 2.37 2.61
C SER A 53 -17.64 2.92 3.07
N ALA A 54 -17.87 4.24 3.01
CA ALA A 54 -19.19 4.84 3.26
C ALA A 54 -20.29 4.28 2.34
N ARG A 55 -19.91 3.65 1.22
CA ARG A 55 -20.82 2.91 0.33
C ARG A 55 -21.07 1.46 0.75
N GLN A 56 -20.31 0.94 1.70
CA GLN A 56 -20.37 -0.44 2.17
C GLN A 56 -20.90 -0.44 3.61
N SER A 57 -22.16 -0.84 3.79
CA SER A 57 -22.91 -0.79 5.06
C SER A 57 -22.47 -1.84 6.12
N GLY A 58 -21.19 -2.23 6.14
CA GLY A 58 -20.65 -3.22 7.06
C GLY A 58 -19.96 -2.55 8.25
N GLY A 59 -20.37 -2.91 9.47
CA GLY A 59 -19.74 -2.43 10.70
C GLY A 59 -18.22 -2.54 10.64
N GLU A 60 -17.54 -1.42 10.86
CA GLU A 60 -16.10 -1.32 10.64
C GLU A 60 -15.36 -2.26 11.61
N MET A 61 -14.77 -3.32 11.06
CA MET A 61 -13.71 -4.06 11.74
C MET A 61 -12.55 -3.09 12.01
N ILE A 62 -11.85 -3.30 13.13
CA ILE A 62 -10.63 -2.58 13.52
C ILE A 62 -9.76 -2.32 12.27
N LYS A 63 -9.44 -1.06 11.97
CA LYS A 63 -8.84 -0.64 10.69
C LYS A 63 -7.50 -1.33 10.44
N GLU A 64 -6.77 -1.57 11.53
CA GLU A 64 -5.51 -2.28 11.60
C GLU A 64 -5.63 -3.74 11.15
N MET A 65 -6.83 -4.34 11.18
CA MET A 65 -7.14 -5.68 10.65
C MET A 65 -7.83 -5.66 9.27
N ASN A 66 -8.18 -4.49 8.76
CA ASN A 66 -8.89 -4.36 7.51
C ASN A 66 -7.93 -4.36 6.31
N LYS A 67 -8.01 -5.40 5.49
CA LYS A 67 -7.14 -5.56 4.30
C LYS A 67 -7.31 -4.47 3.25
N ALA A 68 -8.49 -3.88 3.15
CA ALA A 68 -8.73 -2.77 2.21
C ALA A 68 -8.03 -1.49 2.70
N TYR A 69 -8.08 -1.20 4.00
CA TYR A 69 -7.33 -0.09 4.60
C TYR A 69 -5.81 -0.32 4.52
N GLN A 70 -5.34 -1.52 4.88
CA GLN A 70 -3.93 -1.90 4.76
C GLN A 70 -3.41 -1.69 3.32
N ALA A 71 -4.23 -1.97 2.29
CA ALA A 71 -3.86 -1.75 0.90
C ALA A 71 -3.63 -0.26 0.57
N TYR A 72 -4.37 0.66 1.19
CA TYR A 72 -4.12 2.11 1.05
C TYR A 72 -2.77 2.50 1.65
N ILE A 73 -2.43 1.95 2.83
CA ILE A 73 -1.14 2.21 3.49
C ILE A 73 0.02 1.71 2.63
N VAL A 74 -0.07 0.47 2.11
CA VAL A 74 0.94 -0.09 1.19
C VAL A 74 1.06 0.77 -0.06
N ALA A 75 -0.05 1.17 -0.66
CA ALA A 75 -0.04 1.98 -1.88
C ALA A 75 0.68 3.31 -1.66
N LYS A 76 0.42 3.95 -0.51
CA LYS A 76 1.04 5.20 -0.11
C LYS A 76 2.55 5.04 0.17
N ALA A 77 2.94 4.00 0.91
CA ALA A 77 4.35 3.64 1.15
C ALA A 77 5.11 3.27 -0.13
N ALA A 78 4.39 2.78 -1.15
CA ALA A 78 4.96 2.43 -2.44
C ALA A 78 4.89 3.55 -3.48
N GLY A 79 4.24 4.68 -3.16
CA GLY A 79 4.01 5.77 -4.11
C GLY A 79 3.15 5.38 -5.32
N VAL A 80 2.28 4.37 -5.19
CA VAL A 80 1.42 3.89 -6.28
C VAL A 80 -0.07 4.04 -5.98
N LYS A 81 -0.92 3.83 -6.99
CA LYS A 81 -2.37 3.81 -6.82
C LYS A 81 -2.81 2.54 -6.06
N VAL A 82 -3.79 2.67 -5.15
CA VAL A 82 -4.37 1.53 -4.42
C VAL A 82 -4.94 0.46 -5.36
N GLY A 83 -5.42 0.85 -6.54
CA GLY A 83 -5.89 -0.07 -7.57
C GLY A 83 -4.83 -1.06 -8.02
N LEU A 84 -3.56 -0.65 -8.11
CA LEU A 84 -2.45 -1.55 -8.45
C LEU A 84 -2.27 -2.60 -7.36
N ILE A 85 -2.26 -2.18 -6.09
CA ILE A 85 -2.12 -3.10 -4.95
C ILE A 85 -3.25 -4.13 -4.94
N ARG A 86 -4.48 -3.70 -5.25
CA ARG A 86 -5.65 -4.60 -5.36
C ARG A 86 -5.63 -5.51 -6.58
N ALA A 87 -4.93 -5.13 -7.65
CA ALA A 87 -4.75 -5.93 -8.84
C ALA A 87 -3.65 -7.01 -8.69
N LEU A 88 -2.89 -6.97 -7.59
CA LEU A 88 -1.82 -7.95 -7.35
C LEU A 88 -2.37 -9.36 -7.14
N PRO A 89 -1.57 -10.41 -7.43
CA PRO A 89 -1.92 -11.77 -7.08
C PRO A 89 -2.23 -11.89 -5.59
N ALA A 90 -3.24 -12.68 -5.22
CA ALA A 90 -3.72 -12.79 -3.84
C ALA A 90 -2.60 -13.10 -2.82
N LYS A 91 -1.60 -13.89 -3.22
CA LYS A 91 -0.44 -14.23 -2.39
C LYS A 91 0.42 -13.00 -2.08
N ASP A 92 0.65 -12.13 -3.06
CA ASP A 92 1.45 -10.93 -2.93
C ASP A 92 0.67 -9.84 -2.18
N PHE A 93 -0.59 -9.64 -2.54
CA PHE A 93 -1.51 -8.78 -1.80
C PHE A 93 -1.57 -9.12 -0.30
N THR A 94 -1.68 -10.42 0.03
CA THR A 94 -1.74 -10.87 1.43
C THR A 94 -0.44 -10.59 2.17
N LYS A 95 0.72 -10.80 1.55
CA LYS A 95 2.02 -10.50 2.16
C LYS A 95 2.19 -8.99 2.43
N LEU A 96 1.82 -8.15 1.46
CA LEU A 96 1.95 -6.70 1.60
C LEU A 96 1.00 -6.15 2.67
N THR A 97 -0.24 -6.63 2.68
CA THR A 97 -1.22 -6.22 3.71
C THR A 97 -0.82 -6.68 5.12
N LEU A 98 -0.20 -7.86 5.26
CA LEU A 98 0.38 -8.30 6.55
C LEU A 98 1.56 -7.42 7.00
N GLN A 99 2.38 -6.91 6.08
CA GLN A 99 3.45 -5.96 6.43
C GLN A 99 2.87 -4.64 6.94
N ALA A 100 1.88 -4.09 6.23
CA ALA A 100 1.18 -2.89 6.68
C ALA A 100 0.45 -3.11 8.01
N GLN A 101 -0.13 -4.30 8.24
CA GLN A 101 -0.71 -4.66 9.53
C GLN A 101 0.33 -4.60 10.65
N GLY A 102 1.50 -5.21 10.43
CA GLY A 102 2.59 -5.18 11.41
C GLY A 102 3.00 -3.75 11.74
N PHE A 103 3.14 -2.90 10.73
CA PHE A 103 3.46 -1.48 10.89
C PHE A 103 2.40 -0.71 11.69
N LEU A 104 1.11 -0.92 11.42
CA LEU A 104 0.02 -0.23 12.12
C LEU A 104 -0.15 -0.66 13.59
N LEU A 105 0.45 -1.79 13.99
CA LEU A 105 0.37 -2.34 15.35
C LEU A 105 1.61 -2.03 16.21
N LEU A 106 2.62 -1.34 15.66
CA LEU A 106 3.79 -0.86 16.40
C LEU A 106 3.43 0.31 17.32
#